data_AF-A0A9E0VHQ3-F1
#
_entry.id   AF-A0A9E0VHQ3-F1
#
_cell.length_a   1.000
_cell.length_b   1.000
_cell.length_c   1.000
_cell.angle_alpha   90.00
_cell.angle_beta   90.00
_cell.angle_gamma   90.00
#
_symmetry.space_group_name_H-M   'P 1'
#
loop_
_entity.id
_entity.type
_entity.pdbx_description
1 polymer ?
#
loop_
_entity_poly.entity_id
_entity_poly.type
_entity_poly.pdbx_seq_one_letter_code
_entity_poly.pdbx_strand_id
1 'polypeptide(L)'
;MSFIILMAVILIVFLTAAVWMFRWQYGKADAMLADWARENDYQILEKQTDDSASGPMGVYRGNRQIVFHVRLRDAAGTERRATVICGSPTTGVLDDSVEVRWEK
;
A
#
# COMPACT_ATOMS: atom_id res chain seq x y z
N MET A 1 -24.42 0.79 33.67
CA MET A 1 -24.01 2.02 32.94
C MET A 1 -22.50 2.12 32.74
N SER A 2 -21.66 2.00 33.79
CA SER A 2 -20.21 2.15 33.67
C SER A 2 -19.51 1.13 32.76
N PHE A 3 -19.98 -0.13 32.72
CA PHE A 3 -19.41 -1.17 31.85
C PHE A 3 -19.58 -0.89 30.35
N ILE A 4 -20.74 -0.35 29.95
CA ILE A 4 -21.05 -0.02 28.55
C ILE A 4 -20.18 1.13 28.07
N ILE A 5 -19.98 2.15 28.92
CA ILE A 5 -19.11 3.30 28.62
C ILE A 5 -17.66 2.82 28.44
N LEU A 6 -17.19 1.93 29.32
CA LEU A 6 -15.82 1.40 29.26
C LEU A 6 -15.59 0.58 27.98
N MET A 7 -16.55 -0.26 27.57
CA MET A 7 -16.50 -0.98 26.28
C MET A 7 -16.51 -0.03 25.07
N ALA A 8 -17.33 1.02 25.10
CA ALA A 8 -17.40 2.00 24.03
C ALA A 8 -16.06 2.76 23.86
N VAL A 9 -15.43 3.17 24.97
CA VAL A 9 -14.12 3.83 24.94
C VAL A 9 -13.05 2.89 24.37
N ILE A 10 -13.02 1.63 24.81
CA ILE A 10 -12.09 0.62 24.27
C ILE A 10 -12.29 0.48 22.76
N LEU A 11 -13.53 0.33 22.30
CA LEU A 11 -13.84 0.19 20.88
C LEU A 11 -13.35 1.40 20.07
N ILE A 12 -13.59 2.62 20.55
CA ILE A 12 -13.14 3.85 19.88
C ILE A 12 -11.61 3.89 19.80
N VAL A 13 -10.91 3.55 20.88
CA VAL A 13 -9.44 3.49 20.89
C VAL A 13 -8.94 2.46 19.88
N PHE A 14 -9.54 1.27 19.82
CA PHE A 14 -9.19 0.25 18.83
C PHE A 14 -9.43 0.72 17.40
N LEU A 15 -10.56 1.35 17.12
CA LEU A 15 -10.89 1.87 15.78
C LEU A 15 -9.91 2.96 15.35
N THR A 16 -9.60 3.91 16.24
CA THR A 16 -8.63 4.98 15.93
C THR A 16 -7.22 4.44 15.70
N ALA A 17 -6.78 3.48 16.52
CA ALA A 17 -5.49 2.80 16.35
C ALA A 17 -5.42 2.02 15.03
N ALA A 18 -6.50 1.32 14.66
CA ALA A 18 -6.59 0.62 13.39
C ALA A 18 -6.46 1.59 12.20
N VAL A 19 -7.20 2.70 12.21
CA VAL A 19 -7.11 3.72 11.13
C VAL A 19 -5.70 4.31 11.03
N TRP A 20 -5.05 4.59 12.16
CA TRP A 20 -3.66 5.04 12.19
C TRP A 20 -2.71 4.01 11.59
N MET A 21 -2.87 2.73 11.96
CA MET A 21 -2.05 1.64 11.46
C MET A 21 -2.19 1.47 9.95
N PHE A 22 -3.41 1.51 9.41
CA PHE A 22 -3.63 1.48 7.97
C PHE A 22 -2.93 2.65 7.27
N ARG A 23 -3.12 3.89 7.76
CA ARG A 23 -2.47 5.08 7.18
C ARG A 23 -0.95 4.96 7.17
N TRP A 24 -0.37 4.43 8.24
CA TRP A 24 1.07 4.20 8.34
C TRP A 24 1.56 3.15 7.32
N GLN A 25 0.83 2.05 7.15
CA GLN A 25 1.17 1.02 6.16
C GLN A 25 1.14 1.56 4.73
N TYR A 26 0.11 2.33 4.36
CA TYR A 26 0.04 2.97 3.05
C TYR A 26 1.19 3.95 2.83
N GLY A 27 1.49 4.80 3.83
CA GLY A 27 2.60 5.75 3.75
C GLY A 27 3.96 5.06 3.57
N LYS A 28 4.19 3.95 4.28
CA LYS A 28 5.41 3.16 4.15
C LYS A 28 5.56 2.54 2.76
N ALA A 29 4.47 1.97 2.21
CA ALA A 29 4.51 1.38 0.87
C ALA A 29 4.69 2.43 -0.24
N ASP A 30 4.11 3.63 -0.09
CA ASP A 30 4.34 4.75 -1.03
C ASP A 30 5.81 5.19 -1.01
N ALA A 31 6.41 5.28 0.19
CA ALA A 31 7.83 5.57 0.35
C ALA A 31 8.72 4.51 -0.33
N MET A 32 8.42 3.22 -0.14
CA MET A 32 9.14 2.11 -0.79
C MET A 32 9.07 2.20 -2.33
N LEU A 33 7.90 2.52 -2.87
CA LEU A 33 7.71 2.72 -4.31
C LEU A 33 8.53 3.92 -4.82
N ALA A 34 8.52 5.02 -4.08
CA ALA A 34 9.26 6.24 -4.43
C ALA A 34 10.77 6.01 -4.38
N ASP A 35 11.27 5.32 -3.35
CA ASP A 35 12.68 4.96 -3.21
C ASP A 35 13.12 4.03 -4.33
N TRP A 36 12.35 2.99 -4.62
CA TRP A 36 12.62 2.10 -5.75
C TRP A 36 12.68 2.86 -7.09
N ALA A 37 11.73 3.76 -7.36
CA ALA A 37 11.73 4.53 -8.59
C ALA A 37 12.94 5.47 -8.68
N ARG A 38 13.30 6.10 -7.56
CA ARG A 38 14.47 6.99 -7.44
C ARG A 38 15.79 6.24 -7.65
N GLU A 39 15.93 5.03 -7.11
CA GLU A 39 17.12 4.19 -7.27
C GLU A 39 17.32 3.72 -8.72
N ASN A 40 16.25 3.65 -9.50
CA ASN A 40 16.28 3.17 -10.89
C ASN A 40 16.13 4.30 -11.93
N ASP A 41 16.26 5.56 -11.50
CA ASP A 41 16.09 6.75 -12.35
C ASP A 41 14.76 6.78 -13.14
N TYR A 42 13.70 6.23 -12.53
CA TYR A 42 12.36 6.24 -13.09
C TYR A 42 11.55 7.43 -12.59
N GLN A 43 10.87 8.11 -13.51
CA GLN A 43 9.85 9.09 -13.18
C GLN A 43 8.48 8.42 -13.15
N ILE A 44 7.82 8.41 -11.99
CA ILE A 44 6.45 7.91 -11.86
C ILE A 44 5.49 8.93 -12.51
N LEU A 45 4.87 8.53 -13.62
CA LEU A 45 3.88 9.33 -14.34
C LEU A 45 2.47 9.10 -13.80
N GLU A 46 2.15 7.85 -13.49
CA GLU A 46 0.85 7.44 -12.99
C GLU A 46 1.04 6.34 -11.93
N LYS A 47 0.32 6.43 -10.82
CA LYS A 47 0.23 5.37 -9.81
C LYS A 47 -1.23 5.01 -9.58
N GLN A 48 -1.55 3.75 -9.72
CA GLN A 48 -2.85 3.18 -9.38
C GLN A 48 -2.61 2.08 -8.36
N THR A 49 -3.37 2.10 -7.27
CA THR A 49 -3.36 1.01 -6.28
C THR A 49 -4.60 0.16 -6.57
N ASP A 50 -4.52 -1.15 -6.36
CA ASP A 50 -5.68 -2.07 -6.50
C ASP A 50 -6.81 -1.81 -5.47
N ASP A 51 -6.78 -0.66 -4.78
CA ASP A 51 -7.82 -0.08 -3.92
C ASP A 51 -9.14 0.25 -4.65
N SER A 52 -9.37 -0.31 -5.84
CA SER A 52 -10.71 -0.40 -6.43
C SER A 52 -11.59 -1.40 -5.66
N ALA A 53 -11.62 -1.25 -4.34
CA ALA A 53 -12.76 -1.53 -3.49
C ALA A 53 -13.89 -0.57 -3.89
N SER A 54 -14.55 -0.87 -5.01
CA SER A 54 -15.78 -0.22 -5.45
C SER A 54 -16.98 -0.65 -4.58
N GLY A 55 -16.83 -0.62 -3.25
CA GLY A 55 -17.92 -0.88 -2.32
C GLY A 55 -17.50 -1.22 -0.88
N PRO A 56 -18.43 -1.07 0.09
CA PRO A 56 -18.21 -1.28 1.53
C PRO A 56 -17.89 -2.74 1.94
N MET A 57 -17.77 -3.67 0.99
CA MET A 57 -17.40 -5.08 1.20
C MET A 57 -16.11 -5.50 0.46
N GLY A 58 -15.35 -4.56 -0.13
CA GLY A 58 -14.14 -4.86 -0.90
C GLY A 58 -12.89 -5.24 -0.08
N VAL A 59 -12.99 -5.30 1.24
CA VAL A 59 -11.86 -5.55 2.15
C VAL A 59 -11.69 -7.05 2.35
N TYR A 60 -11.37 -7.82 1.31
CA TYR A 60 -10.88 -9.20 1.47
C TYR A 60 -10.12 -9.67 0.23
N ARG A 61 -8.90 -9.17 0.04
CA ARG A 61 -7.84 -10.03 -0.50
C ARG A 61 -6.86 -10.26 0.63
N GLY A 62 -6.73 -11.51 1.06
CA GLY A 62 -5.88 -11.96 2.16
C GLY A 62 -4.38 -11.80 1.90
N ASN A 63 -3.96 -10.78 1.16
CA ASN A 63 -2.58 -10.47 0.89
C ASN A 63 -2.19 -9.26 1.74
N ARG A 64 -1.22 -9.44 2.64
CA ARG A 64 -0.66 -8.35 3.46
C ARG A 64 0.19 -7.36 2.64
N GLN A 65 0.26 -7.55 1.33
CA GLN A 65 1.08 -6.81 0.38
C GLN A 65 0.25 -5.70 -0.28
N ILE A 66 0.87 -4.55 -0.53
CA ILE A 66 0.26 -3.44 -1.26
C ILE A 66 0.76 -3.49 -2.71
N VAL A 67 -0.16 -3.57 -3.66
CA VAL A 67 0.14 -3.67 -5.09
C VAL A 67 -0.13 -2.34 -5.76
N PHE A 68 0.90 -1.79 -6.41
CA PHE A 68 0.83 -0.59 -7.23
C PHE A 68 1.03 -0.93 -8.70
N HIS A 69 0.09 -0.53 -9.54
CA HIS A 69 0.27 -0.45 -10.98
C HIS A 69 0.79 0.93 -11.32
N VAL A 70 2.02 1.00 -11.80
CA VAL A 70 2.69 2.26 -12.11
C VAL A 70 3.00 2.38 -13.59
N ARG A 71 2.82 3.59 -14.12
CA ARG A 71 3.41 4.02 -15.38
C ARG A 71 4.63 4.85 -15.07
N LEU A 72 5.76 4.44 -15.62
CA LEU A 72 7.06 5.01 -15.37
C LEU A 72 7.62 5.54 -16.68
N ARG A 73 8.48 6.55 -16.60
CA ARG A 73 9.31 7.00 -17.71
C ARG A 73 10.78 6.82 -17.32
N ASP A 74 11.53 6.14 -18.18
CA ASP A 74 12.97 5.99 -18.01
C ASP A 74 13.75 7.26 -18.40
N ALA A 75 15.03 7.31 -18.06
CA ALA A 75 15.91 8.43 -18.40
C ALA A 75 16.04 8.66 -19.94
N ALA A 76 15.76 7.64 -20.75
CA ALA A 76 15.72 7.74 -22.21
C ALA A 76 14.37 8.27 -22.74
N GLY A 77 13.41 8.53 -21.86
CA GLY A 77 12.07 9.03 -22.19
C GLY A 77 11.06 7.93 -22.55
N THR A 78 11.42 6.66 -22.42
CA THR A 78 10.54 5.53 -22.74
C THR A 78 9.55 5.31 -21.63
N GLU A 79 8.25 5.27 -21.98
CA GLU A 79 7.21 4.90 -21.03
C GLU A 79 7.14 3.38 -20.86
N ARG A 80 7.09 2.92 -19.60
CA ARG A 80 6.97 1.51 -19.23
C ARG A 80 5.87 1.35 -18.19
N ARG A 81 5.26 0.18 -18.16
CA ARG A 81 4.30 -0.20 -17.13
C ARG A 81 4.87 -1.31 -16.27
N ALA A 82 4.70 -1.18 -14.97
CA ALA A 82 5.13 -2.15 -14.00
C ALA A 82 4.10 -2.29 -12.89
N THR A 83 3.93 -3.52 -12.42
CA THR A 83 3.26 -3.82 -11.17
C THR A 83 4.33 -3.96 -10.09
N VAL A 84 4.32 -3.06 -9.12
CA VAL A 84 5.22 -3.04 -7.97
C VAL A 84 4.47 -3.52 -6.74
N ILE A 85 4.93 -4.62 -6.18
CA ILE A 85 4.35 -5.26 -5.00
C ILE A 85 5.25 -4.91 -3.82
N CYS A 86 4.72 -4.14 -2.88
CA CYS A 86 5.42 -3.73 -1.66
C CYS A 86 5.03 -4.65 -0.49
N GLY A 87 6.04 -5.22 0.16
CA GLY A 87 5.92 -6.09 1.33
C GLY A 87 5.98 -7.58 1.02
N SER A 88 6.07 -8.37 2.09
CA SER A 88 6.16 -9.83 2.04
C SER A 88 4.78 -10.51 2.14
N PRO A 89 4.57 -11.70 1.55
CA PRO A 89 3.34 -12.48 1.73
C PRO A 89 3.04 -12.81 3.20
N THR A 90 4.08 -12.94 4.04
CA THR A 90 3.94 -13.35 5.45
C THR A 90 3.87 -12.18 6.41
N THR A 91 4.64 -11.11 6.20
CA THR A 91 4.74 -9.95 7.13
C THR A 91 4.15 -8.66 6.56
N GLY A 92 3.77 -8.63 5.29
CA GLY A 92 3.27 -7.44 4.62
C GLY A 92 4.32 -6.34 4.52
N VAL A 93 3.87 -5.09 4.64
CA VAL A 93 4.71 -3.88 4.58
C VAL A 93 5.62 -3.70 5.81
N LEU A 94 5.57 -4.61 6.80
CA LEU A 94 6.60 -4.64 7.85
C LEU A 94 7.97 -4.99 7.28
N ASP A 95 7.98 -5.76 6.20
CA ASP A 95 9.17 -6.11 5.44
C ASP A 95 9.37 -5.13 4.29
N ASP A 96 10.61 -4.69 4.07
CA ASP A 96 10.96 -3.70 3.06
C ASP A 96 11.19 -4.33 1.66
N SER A 97 10.71 -5.57 1.46
CA SER A 97 10.76 -6.23 0.15
C SER A 97 9.92 -5.48 -0.89
N VAL A 98 10.51 -5.23 -2.05
CA VAL A 98 9.85 -4.68 -3.25
C VAL A 98 10.03 -5.70 -4.38
N GLU A 99 8.92 -6.27 -4.85
CA GLU A 99 8.89 -7.15 -6.04
C GLU A 99 8.32 -6.35 -7.23
N VAL A 100 9.02 -6.36 -8.36
CA VAL A 100 8.60 -5.63 -9.56
C VAL A 100 8.33 -6.60 -10.69
N ARG A 101 7.16 -6.47 -11.31
CA ARG A 101 6.76 -7.22 -12.50
C ARG A 101 6.49 -6.24 -13.63
N TRP A 102 7.29 -6.31 -14.67
CA TRP A 102 7.12 -5.49 -15.87
C TRP A 102 6.01 -6.08 -16.75
N GLU A 103 5.12 -5.23 -17.25
CA GLU A 103 4.18 -5.64 -18.31
C GLU A 103 4.95 -5.75 -19.63
N LYS A 104 4.72 -6.84 -20.37
CA LYS A 104 5.34 -7.10 -21.67
C LYS A 104 4.68 -6.32 -22.79
#